data_AF-V5HW12-F1
#
_entry.id   AF-V5HW12-F1
#
_cell.length_a   1.000
_cell.length_b   1.000
_cell.length_c   1.000
_cell.angle_alpha   90.00
_cell.angle_beta   90.00
_cell.angle_gamma   90.00
#
_symmetry.space_group_name_H-M   'P 1'
#
loop_
_entity.id
_entity.type
_entity.pdbx_description
1 polymer ?
#
loop_
_entity_poly.entity_id
_entity_poly.type
_entity_poly.pdbx_seq_one_letter_code
_entity_poly.pdbx_strand_id
1 'polypeptide(L)'
;MRRDNLFRRIPLGGLGLAHLFVRKLVSRFIFLRDIEQPFMRTVLQTKLAWHLPTFLVSSCGEQPHKIGGFLKEVVDTYNFLSVRFSRDFLSSVNRKGLSNALYDTLFPEPLYRAVHRQSPGQDVLCRVKKMAIPPRAKSFFFKLHTSTLPVKAWLHEKGIFV
;
A
#
# COMPACT_ATOMS: atom_id res chain seq x y z
N MET A 1 2.36 -11.11 -17.35
CA MET A 1 2.53 -11.09 -15.88
C MET A 1 2.70 -9.65 -15.40
N ARG A 2 1.70 -9.09 -14.73
CA ARG A 2 1.77 -7.72 -14.20
C ARG A 2 2.72 -7.67 -12.99
N ARG A 3 3.65 -6.72 -12.98
CA ARG A 3 4.65 -6.52 -11.91
C ARG A 3 4.03 -5.74 -10.74
N ASP A 4 2.84 -6.11 -10.30
CA ASP A 4 2.12 -5.33 -9.28
C ASP A 4 2.72 -5.52 -7.87
N ASN A 5 3.53 -6.56 -7.70
CA ASN A 5 4.23 -6.86 -6.44
C ASN A 5 5.36 -5.86 -6.13
N LEU A 6 5.71 -4.97 -7.08
CA LEU A 6 6.70 -3.92 -6.86
C LEU A 6 6.24 -2.88 -5.83
N PHE A 7 4.93 -2.69 -5.69
CA PHE A 7 4.36 -1.72 -4.75
C PHE A 7 4.38 -2.21 -3.30
N ARG A 8 4.52 -3.53 -3.07
CA ARG A 8 4.70 -4.06 -1.71
C ARG A 8 5.96 -3.49 -1.06
N ARG A 9 5.97 -3.52 0.27
CA ARG A 9 7.09 -3.04 1.07
C ARG A 9 8.34 -3.89 0.80
N ILE A 10 9.50 -3.26 0.91
CA ILE A 10 10.81 -3.93 0.86
C ILE A 10 10.90 -5.20 1.74
N PRO A 11 10.51 -5.16 3.03
CA PRO A 11 10.53 -6.36 3.88
C PRO A 11 9.61 -7.50 3.43
N LEU A 12 8.71 -7.26 2.48
CA LEU A 12 7.75 -8.24 1.95
C LEU A 12 8.09 -8.62 0.50
N GLY A 13 9.36 -8.47 0.09
CA GLY A 13 9.85 -8.80 -1.25
C GLY A 13 9.55 -7.75 -2.33
N GLY A 14 8.90 -6.64 -1.97
CA GLY A 14 8.59 -5.56 -2.92
C GLY A 14 9.71 -4.53 -3.12
N LEU A 15 9.43 -3.51 -3.92
CA LEU A 15 10.33 -2.35 -4.11
C LEU A 15 9.92 -1.12 -3.30
N GLY A 16 8.73 -1.14 -2.69
CA GLY A 16 8.18 0.01 -1.95
C GLY A 16 7.82 1.17 -2.86
N LEU A 17 7.49 0.89 -4.12
CA LEU A 17 7.06 1.93 -5.06
C LEU A 17 5.70 2.50 -4.64
N ALA A 18 5.51 3.79 -4.89
CA ALA A 18 4.23 4.43 -4.65
C ALA A 18 3.23 4.07 -5.75
N HIS A 19 2.03 3.64 -5.37
CA HIS A 19 0.94 3.40 -6.32
C HIS A 19 -0.08 4.54 -6.29
N LEU A 20 -0.32 5.19 -7.44
CA LEU A 20 -1.19 6.37 -7.53
C LEU A 20 -2.62 6.09 -7.08
N PHE A 21 -3.18 4.94 -7.44
CA PHE A 21 -4.53 4.57 -7.01
C PHE A 21 -4.63 4.40 -5.49
N VAL A 22 -3.65 3.75 -4.85
CA VAL A 22 -3.61 3.64 -3.38
C VAL A 22 -3.49 5.03 -2.75
N ARG A 23 -2.63 5.89 -3.29
CA ARG A 23 -2.51 7.27 -2.80
C ARG A 23 -3.81 8.05 -2.93
N LYS A 24 -4.55 7.89 -4.02
CA LYS A 24 -5.87 8.50 -4.22
C LYS A 24 -6.86 8.00 -3.16
N LEU A 25 -7.03 6.69 -3.02
CA LEU A 25 -7.93 6.10 -2.02
C LEU A 25 -7.64 6.63 -0.62
N VAL A 26 -6.37 6.56 -0.20
CA VAL A 26 -5.95 7.03 1.12
C VAL A 26 -6.23 8.53 1.27
N SER A 27 -5.92 9.35 0.26
CA SER A 27 -6.17 10.78 0.33
C SER A 27 -7.65 11.13 0.42
N ARG A 28 -8.52 10.47 -0.35
CA ARG A 28 -9.97 10.74 -0.36
C ARG A 28 -10.64 10.28 0.93
N PHE A 29 -10.25 9.11 1.44
CA PHE A 29 -10.78 8.59 2.70
C PHE A 29 -10.34 9.46 3.90
N ILE A 30 -9.06 9.81 3.98
CA ILE A 30 -8.56 10.68 5.05
C ILE A 30 -9.22 12.06 4.97
N PHE A 31 -9.44 12.60 3.76
CA PHE A 31 -10.21 13.83 3.59
C PHE A 31 -11.64 13.68 4.15
N LEU A 32 -12.35 12.59 3.88
CA LEU A 32 -13.71 12.38 4.36
C LEU A 32 -13.77 12.25 5.89
N ARG A 33 -12.79 11.57 6.49
CA ARG A 33 -12.77 11.26 7.92
C ARG A 33 -12.29 12.44 8.78
N ASP A 34 -11.21 13.10 8.36
CA ASP A 34 -10.48 14.08 9.18
C ASP A 34 -10.80 15.54 8.78
N ILE A 35 -12.01 15.78 8.25
CA ILE A 35 -12.42 17.12 7.82
C ILE A 35 -12.86 17.99 8.99
N GLU A 36 -12.08 19.02 9.30
CA GLU A 36 -12.36 19.91 10.42
C GLU A 36 -13.09 21.19 10.00
N GLN A 37 -12.91 21.63 8.76
CA GLN A 37 -13.49 22.87 8.25
C GLN A 37 -15.03 22.82 8.25
N PRO A 38 -15.72 23.70 9.01
CA PRO A 38 -17.17 23.61 9.20
C PRO A 38 -17.95 23.66 7.89
N PHE A 39 -17.58 24.56 6.98
CA PHE A 39 -18.19 24.69 5.67
C PHE A 39 -18.16 23.36 4.89
N MET A 40 -16.99 22.72 4.83
CA MET A 40 -16.83 21.48 4.08
C MET A 40 -17.57 20.33 4.74
N ARG A 41 -17.64 20.29 6.08
CA ARG A 41 -18.44 19.30 6.81
C ARG A 41 -19.93 19.41 6.45
N THR A 42 -20.46 20.62 6.38
CA THR A 42 -21.84 20.87 5.93
C THR A 42 -22.05 20.44 4.49
N VAL A 43 -21.10 20.70 3.59
CA VAL A 43 -21.16 20.23 2.20
C VAL A 43 -21.24 18.70 2.14
N LEU A 44 -20.42 18.00 2.93
CA LEU A 44 -20.45 16.53 2.97
C LEU A 44 -21.76 16.01 3.58
N GLN A 45 -22.27 16.60 4.66
CA GLN A 45 -23.53 16.19 5.29
C GLN A 45 -24.75 16.42 4.39
N THR A 46 -24.76 17.51 3.62
CA THR A 46 -25.88 17.82 2.71
C THR A 46 -25.80 17.01 1.41
N LYS A 47 -24.60 16.84 0.83
CA LYS A 47 -24.44 16.20 -0.48
C LYS A 47 -24.18 14.70 -0.42
N LEU A 48 -23.52 14.19 0.62
CA LEU A 48 -23.08 12.79 0.69
C LEU A 48 -23.92 11.91 1.63
N ALA A 49 -24.75 12.46 2.52
CA ALA A 49 -25.45 11.67 3.52
C ALA A 49 -26.32 10.55 2.92
N TRP A 50 -26.99 10.82 1.81
CA TRP A 50 -27.77 9.81 1.07
C TRP A 50 -26.93 8.68 0.47
N HIS A 51 -25.68 8.97 0.12
CA HIS A 51 -24.79 8.02 -0.53
C HIS A 51 -23.95 7.23 0.47
N LEU A 52 -23.76 7.76 1.68
CA LEU A 52 -22.99 7.18 2.77
C LEU A 52 -23.78 7.16 4.10
N PRO A 53 -25.02 6.63 4.13
CA PRO A 53 -25.91 6.77 5.29
C PRO A 53 -25.39 6.05 6.53
N THR A 54 -24.56 5.02 6.34
CA THR A 54 -23.93 4.32 7.44
C THR A 54 -22.88 5.19 8.11
N PHE A 55 -22.17 6.04 7.36
CA PHE A 55 -21.04 6.84 7.85
C PHE A 55 -21.44 8.24 8.29
N LEU A 56 -22.35 8.88 7.55
CA LEU A 56 -22.82 10.24 7.81
C LEU A 56 -24.28 10.19 8.24
N VAL A 57 -24.55 10.74 9.42
CA VAL A 57 -25.91 11.03 9.87
C VAL A 57 -26.24 12.47 9.47
N SER A 58 -27.35 12.66 8.77
CA SER A 58 -27.87 13.97 8.38
C SER A 58 -29.36 14.03 8.67
N SER A 59 -29.81 15.17 9.20
CA SER A 59 -31.23 15.49 9.40
C SER A 59 -31.86 16.18 8.19
N CYS A 60 -31.07 16.51 7.15
CA CYS A 60 -31.55 17.19 5.96
C CYS A 60 -32.25 16.18 5.02
N GLY A 61 -33.58 16.23 4.95
CA GLY A 61 -34.43 15.36 4.13
C GLY A 61 -34.54 15.76 2.64
N GLU A 62 -33.54 16.43 2.08
CA GLU A 62 -33.55 16.83 0.67
C GLU A 62 -33.34 15.63 -0.25
N GLN A 63 -33.87 15.67 -1.48
CA GLN A 63 -33.72 14.57 -2.44
C GLN A 63 -32.24 14.28 -2.80
N PRO A 64 -31.91 13.02 -3.15
CA PRO A 64 -30.55 12.64 -3.51
C PRO A 64 -30.09 13.42 -4.74
N HIS A 65 -29.03 14.22 -4.56
CA HIS A 65 -28.41 14.93 -5.65
C HIS A 65 -27.48 14.00 -6.44
N LYS A 66 -27.36 14.21 -7.75
CA LYS A 66 -26.32 13.56 -8.55
C LYS A 66 -24.95 14.02 -8.05
N ILE A 67 -24.10 13.07 -7.68
CA ILE A 67 -22.72 13.36 -7.26
C ILE A 67 -21.78 13.19 -8.46
N GLY A 68 -20.94 14.19 -8.67
CA GLY A 68 -19.88 14.18 -9.69
C GLY A 68 -18.53 14.61 -9.14
N GLY A 69 -17.50 14.49 -9.97
CA GLY A 69 -16.15 14.97 -9.69
C GLY A 69 -15.55 14.38 -8.42
N PHE A 70 -14.91 15.25 -7.62
CA PHE A 70 -14.18 14.86 -6.42
C PHE A 70 -15.07 14.18 -5.36
N LEU A 71 -16.30 14.67 -5.15
CA LEU A 71 -17.22 14.10 -4.17
C LEU A 71 -17.61 12.67 -4.53
N LYS A 72 -17.73 12.37 -5.84
CA LYS A 72 -17.98 11.01 -6.31
C LYS A 72 -16.79 10.10 -5.99
N GLU A 73 -15.57 10.56 -6.24
CA GLU A 73 -14.36 9.80 -5.89
C GLU A 73 -14.29 9.49 -4.39
N VAL A 74 -14.77 10.38 -3.53
CA VAL A 74 -14.83 10.18 -2.08
C VAL A 74 -15.82 9.07 -1.70
N VAL A 75 -17.03 9.11 -2.27
CA VAL A 75 -18.05 8.07 -2.06
C VAL A 75 -17.55 6.72 -2.56
N ASP A 76 -17.04 6.67 -3.79
CA ASP A 76 -16.51 5.46 -4.41
C ASP A 76 -15.37 4.88 -3.58
N THR A 77 -14.50 5.75 -3.04
CA THR A 77 -13.41 5.35 -2.13
C THR A 77 -13.95 4.74 -0.85
N TYR A 78 -14.93 5.37 -0.20
CA TYR A 78 -15.50 4.83 1.04
C TYR A 78 -16.12 3.46 0.80
N ASN A 79 -16.93 3.33 -0.25
CA ASN A 79 -17.57 2.06 -0.62
C ASN A 79 -16.53 0.98 -0.96
N PHE A 80 -15.44 1.34 -1.63
CA PHE A 80 -14.35 0.42 -1.90
C PHE A 80 -13.66 -0.09 -0.62
N LEU A 81 -13.49 0.79 0.38
CA LEU A 81 -12.84 0.47 1.64
C LEU A 81 -13.76 -0.27 2.62
N SER A 82 -15.04 0.09 2.69
CA SER A 82 -16.01 -0.50 3.61
C SER A 82 -16.27 -1.97 3.34
N VAL A 83 -16.09 -2.42 2.09
CA VAL A 83 -16.16 -3.84 1.70
C VAL A 83 -14.92 -4.62 2.17
N ARG A 84 -13.77 -3.96 2.35
CA ARG A 84 -12.47 -4.61 2.62
C ARG A 84 -12.01 -4.53 4.06
N PHE A 85 -12.47 -3.51 4.80
CA PHE A 85 -12.00 -3.24 6.15
C PHE A 85 -13.17 -2.98 7.09
N SER A 86 -13.01 -3.39 8.35
CA SER A 86 -13.98 -3.08 9.39
C SER A 86 -14.05 -1.58 9.66
N ARG A 87 -15.19 -1.13 10.18
CA ARG A 87 -15.42 0.29 10.52
C ARG A 87 -14.47 0.76 11.62
N ASP A 88 -14.20 -0.09 12.59
CA ASP A 88 -13.28 0.19 13.71
C ASP A 88 -11.83 0.34 13.25
N PHE A 89 -11.44 -0.42 12.23
CA PHE A 89 -10.13 -0.22 11.59
C PHE A 89 -10.09 1.12 10.86
N LEU A 90 -11.11 1.42 10.06
CA LEU A 90 -11.16 2.65 9.26
C LEU A 90 -11.22 3.93 10.12
N SER A 91 -11.87 3.88 11.29
CA SER A 91 -11.93 5.01 12.22
C SER A 91 -10.58 5.31 12.87
N SER A 92 -9.80 4.28 13.23
CA SER A 92 -8.57 4.41 14.02
C SER A 92 -7.27 4.46 13.20
N VAL A 93 -7.28 3.97 11.95
CA VAL A 93 -6.04 3.77 11.18
C VAL A 93 -5.38 5.09 10.75
N ASN A 94 -4.06 5.20 10.87
CA ASN A 94 -3.34 6.35 10.32
C ASN A 94 -3.11 6.22 8.80
N ARG A 95 -2.74 7.33 8.14
CA ARG A 95 -2.50 7.38 6.67
C ARG A 95 -1.55 6.29 6.16
N LYS A 96 -0.46 6.04 6.90
CA LYS A 96 0.57 5.06 6.53
C LYS A 96 0.08 3.62 6.72
N GLY A 97 -0.67 3.38 7.79
CA GLY A 97 -1.29 2.10 8.12
C GLY A 97 -2.29 1.70 7.04
N LEU A 98 -3.17 2.62 6.65
CA LEU A 98 -4.15 2.37 5.59
C LEU A 98 -3.46 2.10 4.25
N SER A 99 -2.41 2.85 3.94
CA SER A 99 -1.61 2.61 2.73
C SER A 99 -1.02 1.19 2.73
N ASN A 100 -0.42 0.77 3.85
CA ASN A 100 0.18 -0.57 3.97
C ASN A 100 -0.87 -1.67 3.86
N ALA A 101 -2.01 -1.53 4.56
CA ALA A 101 -3.10 -2.50 4.50
C ALA A 101 -3.67 -2.63 3.08
N LEU A 102 -3.78 -1.52 2.34
CA LEU A 102 -4.14 -1.54 0.93
C LEU A 102 -3.08 -2.23 0.06
N TYR A 103 -1.79 -2.00 0.33
CA TYR A 103 -0.75 -2.72 -0.41
C TYR A 103 -0.78 -4.22 -0.18
N ASP A 104 -1.09 -4.66 1.04
CA ASP A 104 -1.14 -6.08 1.40
C ASP A 104 -2.42 -6.77 0.92
N THR A 105 -3.53 -6.04 0.78
CA THR A 105 -4.81 -6.59 0.28
C THR A 105 -4.93 -6.55 -1.25
N LEU A 106 -4.37 -5.56 -1.92
CA LEU A 106 -4.54 -5.36 -3.36
C LEU A 106 -3.46 -6.05 -4.21
N PHE A 107 -2.27 -6.28 -3.66
CA PHE A 107 -1.14 -6.79 -4.43
C PHE A 107 -0.67 -8.14 -3.88
N PRO A 108 -0.52 -9.17 -4.74
CA PRO A 108 -0.15 -10.48 -4.28
C PRO A 108 1.29 -10.53 -3.77
N GLU A 109 1.57 -11.54 -2.96
CA GLU A 109 2.92 -11.81 -2.51
C GLU A 109 3.82 -12.21 -3.70
N PRO A 110 5.04 -11.64 -3.83
CA PRO A 110 5.94 -12.02 -4.89
C PRO A 110 6.44 -13.46 -4.74
N LEU A 111 5.83 -14.39 -5.49
CA LEU A 111 6.20 -15.82 -5.53
C LEU A 111 7.69 -16.05 -5.89
N TYR A 112 8.27 -15.17 -6.71
CA TYR A 112 9.65 -15.32 -7.24
C TYR A 112 10.69 -14.52 -6.46
N ARG A 113 10.32 -13.90 -5.34
CA ARG A 113 11.28 -13.18 -4.48
C ARG A 113 11.20 -13.75 -3.08
N ALA A 114 12.35 -14.18 -2.57
CA ALA A 114 12.43 -14.69 -1.21
C ALA A 114 11.86 -13.67 -0.22
N VAL A 115 10.91 -14.11 0.60
CA VAL A 115 10.44 -13.33 1.74
C VAL A 115 11.56 -13.37 2.78
N HIS A 116 12.34 -12.30 2.85
CA HIS A 116 13.52 -12.16 3.72
C HIS A 116 13.16 -11.98 5.22
N ARG A 117 12.01 -12.53 5.65
CA ARG A 117 11.40 -12.26 6.96
C ARG A 117 11.03 -13.52 7.73
N GLN A 118 11.37 -14.71 7.22
CA GLN A 118 10.94 -15.97 7.81
C GLN A 118 11.66 -16.28 9.14
N SER A 119 12.82 -15.67 9.44
CA SER A 119 13.48 -15.81 10.74
C SER A 119 14.34 -14.60 11.17
N PRO A 120 14.62 -14.44 12.48
CA PRO A 120 15.57 -13.45 12.99
C PRO A 120 16.93 -13.61 12.30
N GLY A 121 17.49 -12.51 11.77
CA GLY A 121 18.76 -12.52 11.03
C GLY A 121 18.66 -12.69 9.51
N GLN A 122 17.49 -13.08 8.96
CA GLN A 122 17.29 -13.15 7.51
C GLN A 122 16.96 -11.80 6.84
N ASP A 123 16.93 -10.71 7.62
CA ASP A 123 16.60 -9.36 7.15
C ASP A 123 17.79 -8.62 6.53
N VAL A 124 18.96 -9.27 6.42
CA VAL A 124 20.22 -8.67 5.92
C VAL A 124 19.99 -7.96 4.59
N LEU A 125 19.27 -8.58 3.66
CA LEU A 125 18.96 -7.99 2.35
C LEU A 125 18.04 -6.76 2.46
N CYS A 126 17.13 -6.75 3.43
CA CYS A 126 16.31 -5.58 3.73
C CYS A 126 17.14 -4.44 4.32
N ARG A 127 18.13 -4.75 5.17
CA ARG A 127 19.06 -3.78 5.74
C ARG A 127 19.99 -3.19 4.68
N VAL A 128 20.64 -4.03 3.88
CA VAL A 128 21.51 -3.62 2.76
C VAL A 128 20.77 -2.70 1.79
N LYS A 129 19.50 -3.00 1.47
CA LYS A 129 18.70 -2.15 0.58
C LYS A 129 18.47 -0.74 1.15
N LYS A 130 18.32 -0.62 2.48
CA LYS A 130 18.11 0.65 3.19
C LYS A 130 19.40 1.45 3.41
N MET A 131 20.57 0.82 3.37
CA MET A 131 21.86 1.51 3.58
C MET A 131 22.11 2.60 2.53
N ALA A 132 22.75 3.71 2.93
CA ALA A 132 23.12 4.82 2.05
C ALA A 132 24.43 4.53 1.28
N ILE A 133 24.51 3.37 0.63
CA ILE A 133 25.68 2.93 -0.17
C ILE A 133 25.35 2.91 -1.67
N PRO A 134 26.36 3.00 -2.56
CA PRO A 134 26.14 2.95 -3.99
C PRO A 134 25.36 1.70 -4.45
N PRO A 135 24.47 1.80 -5.45
CA PRO A 135 23.69 0.64 -5.94
C PRO A 135 24.55 -0.55 -6.39
N ARG A 136 25.76 -0.29 -6.92
CA ARG A 136 26.73 -1.34 -7.29
C ARG A 136 27.16 -2.16 -6.07
N ALA A 137 27.45 -1.51 -4.93
CA ALA A 137 27.80 -2.19 -3.69
C ALA A 137 26.62 -3.02 -3.15
N LYS A 138 25.40 -2.49 -3.19
CA LYS A 138 24.19 -3.24 -2.82
C LYS A 138 24.00 -4.50 -3.67
N SER A 139 24.26 -4.39 -4.97
CA SER A 139 24.15 -5.52 -5.91
C SER A 139 25.19 -6.59 -5.60
N PHE A 140 26.41 -6.20 -5.24
CA PHE A 140 27.44 -7.13 -4.78
C PHE A 140 26.99 -7.89 -3.52
N PHE A 141 26.56 -7.18 -2.46
CA PHE A 141 26.06 -7.81 -1.23
C PHE A 141 24.86 -8.73 -1.50
N PHE A 142 23.93 -8.31 -2.36
CA PHE A 142 22.80 -9.15 -2.75
C PHE A 142 23.28 -10.44 -3.41
N LYS A 143 24.19 -10.35 -4.39
CA LYS A 143 24.73 -11.52 -5.07
C LYS A 143 25.54 -12.42 -4.12
N LEU A 144 26.26 -11.83 -3.17
CA LEU A 144 27.02 -12.56 -2.16
C LEU A 144 26.08 -13.38 -1.26
N HIS A 145 25.06 -12.75 -0.68
CA HIS A 145 24.14 -13.39 0.26
C HIS A 145 23.12 -14.33 -0.39
N THR A 146 22.88 -14.18 -1.70
CA THR A 146 22.02 -15.11 -2.45
C THR A 146 22.80 -16.23 -3.12
N SER A 147 24.12 -16.29 -2.93
CA SER A 147 25.01 -17.19 -3.67
C SER A 147 24.71 -17.11 -5.17
N THR A 148 24.75 -15.91 -5.74
CA THR A 148 24.63 -15.67 -7.20
C THR A 148 25.82 -14.87 -7.73
N LEU A 149 26.86 -14.66 -6.91
CA LEU A 149 28.15 -14.21 -7.41
C LEU A 149 28.79 -15.35 -8.23
N PRO A 150 29.23 -15.09 -9.47
CA PRO A 150 29.96 -16.07 -10.27
C PRO A 150 31.40 -16.19 -9.76
N VAL A 151 31.57 -16.79 -8.58
CA VAL A 151 32.87 -17.13 -8.00
C VAL A 151 33.19 -18.58 -8.39
N LYS A 152 34.47 -18.94 -8.54
CA LYS A 152 34.90 -20.30 -8.86
C LYS A 152 34.23 -21.38 -8.00
N ALA A 153 34.09 -21.14 -6.70
CA ALA A 153 33.42 -22.06 -5.78
C ALA A 153 31.93 -22.26 -6.11
N TRP A 154 31.22 -21.18 -6.46
CA TRP A 154 29.81 -21.25 -6.85
C TRP A 154 29.61 -21.97 -8.18
N LEU A 155 30.47 -21.70 -9.17
CA LEU A 155 30.44 -22.38 -10.48
C LEU A 155 30.67 -23.88 -10.30
N HIS A 156 31.67 -24.27 -9.49
CA HIS A 156 31.94 -25.66 -9.15
C HIS A 156 30.77 -26.34 -8.41
N GLU A 157 30.15 -25.68 -7.43
CA GLU A 157 28.98 -26.19 -6.71
C GLU A 157 27.76 -26.39 -7.65
N LYS A 158 27.65 -25.60 -8.71
CA LYS A 158 26.60 -25.71 -9.73
C LYS A 158 26.97 -26.60 -10.91
N GLY A 159 28.14 -27.24 -10.90
CA GLY A 159 28.61 -28.10 -11.99
C GLY A 159 28.95 -27.34 -13.29
N ILE A 160 29.18 -26.03 -13.20
CA ILE A 160 29.60 -25.18 -14.31
C ILE A 160 31.12 -25.09 -14.26
N PHE A 161 31.80 -25.66 -15.26
CA PHE A 161 33.25 -25.62 -15.39
C PHE A 161 33.61 -24.57 -16.45
N VAL A 162 34.43 -23.58 -16.07
CA VAL A 162 34.95 -22.49 -16.92
C VAL A 162 36.46 -22.57 -16.93
#